data_AF-A0AAN7YNM3-F1
#
_entry.id   AF-A0AAN7YNM3-F1
#
_cell.length_a   1.000
_cell.length_b   1.000
_cell.length_c   1.000
_cell.angle_alpha   90.00
_cell.angle_beta   90.00
_cell.angle_gamma   90.00
#
_symmetry.space_group_name_H-M   'P 1'
#
loop_
_entity.id
_entity.type
_entity.pdbx_description
1 polymer ?
#
loop_
_entity_poly.entity_id
_entity_poly.type
_entity_poly.pdbx_seq_one_letter_code
_entity_poly.pdbx_strand_id
1 'polypeptide(L)'
;MPDGNINIAPTQPPPSGITMDMAYKCDNPGCNAPLFQTQYLLSSHKNVHSSTRNYYCEVPSCPRSIGGKGFKRKNEMIRHGLVHNSPGYVCPFCEDREHKYPRPDNLQRHVRVHHVDKDQNDAALRAVLAQRTEGVGAGKQRRRRTNAHGSMSS
;
A
#
# COMPACT_ATOMS: atom_id res chain seq x y z
N MET A 1 20.93 -6.30 9.33
CA MET A 1 20.28 -7.57 8.98
C MET A 1 18.86 -7.57 9.57
N PRO A 2 17.85 -8.22 8.97
CA PRO A 2 17.82 -8.89 7.68
C PRO A 2 16.72 -8.40 6.71
N ASP A 3 17.01 -8.62 5.45
CA ASP A 3 16.18 -8.43 4.28
C ASP A 3 14.99 -9.41 4.25
N GLY A 4 13.79 -8.87 4.17
CA GLY A 4 12.53 -9.62 4.16
C GLY A 4 11.95 -9.76 2.76
N ASN A 5 12.45 -10.78 2.05
CA ASN A 5 11.72 -11.68 1.16
C ASN A 5 10.63 -11.09 0.24
N ILE A 6 10.99 -10.77 -1.00
CA ILE A 6 10.03 -10.64 -2.11
C ILE A 6 9.86 -12.03 -2.73
N ASN A 7 8.65 -12.57 -2.56
CA ASN A 7 8.18 -13.76 -3.25
C ASN A 7 8.34 -13.58 -4.77
N ILE A 8 9.36 -14.24 -5.33
CA ILE A 8 9.50 -14.46 -6.76
C ILE A 8 8.48 -15.55 -7.11
N ALA A 9 7.34 -15.13 -7.64
CA ALA A 9 6.39 -16.04 -8.26
C ALA A 9 7.12 -16.89 -9.32
N PRO A 10 6.74 -18.17 -9.52
CA PRO A 10 7.46 -19.07 -10.40
C PRO A 10 7.49 -18.46 -11.81
N THR A 11 8.70 -18.19 -12.27
CA THR A 11 9.01 -17.78 -13.63
C THR A 11 8.40 -18.81 -14.58
N GLN A 12 7.31 -18.42 -15.22
CA GLN A 12 6.81 -19.11 -16.41
C GLN A 12 7.98 -19.24 -17.40
N PRO A 13 8.22 -20.41 -18.00
CA PRO A 13 9.24 -20.53 -19.03
C PRO A 13 8.93 -19.52 -20.14
N PRO A 14 9.96 -18.87 -20.73
CA PRO A 14 9.72 -17.88 -21.76
C PRO A 14 9.01 -18.57 -22.94
N PRO A 15 7.93 -17.98 -23.50
CA PRO A 15 7.39 -18.47 -24.75
C PRO A 15 8.49 -18.36 -25.81
N SER A 16 8.88 -19.52 -26.33
CA SER A 16 9.83 -19.66 -27.43
C SER A 16 9.37 -18.80 -28.61
N GLY A 17 10.00 -17.64 -28.82
CA GLY A 17 9.67 -16.83 -29.99
C GLY A 17 9.99 -15.33 -29.99
N ILE A 18 10.73 -14.78 -29.02
CA ILE A 18 11.19 -13.39 -29.14
C ILE A 18 12.65 -13.38 -29.56
N THR A 19 12.90 -13.03 -30.81
CA THR A 19 14.25 -12.64 -31.26
C THR A 19 14.67 -11.40 -30.46
N MET A 20 15.92 -11.38 -29.96
CA MET A 20 16.44 -10.26 -29.14
C MET A 20 16.35 -8.87 -29.82
N ASP A 21 16.02 -8.84 -31.11
CA ASP A 21 15.85 -7.66 -31.95
C ASP A 21 14.58 -6.84 -31.64
N MET A 22 13.56 -7.41 -30.97
CA MET A 22 12.29 -6.72 -30.65
C MET A 22 12.03 -6.54 -29.14
N ALA A 23 13.06 -6.69 -28.32
CA ALA A 23 12.94 -6.58 -26.87
C ALA A 23 13.33 -5.18 -26.38
N TYR A 24 12.56 -4.63 -25.44
CA TYR A 24 12.75 -3.28 -24.91
C TYR A 24 13.57 -3.34 -23.63
N LYS A 25 14.69 -2.62 -23.56
CA LYS A 25 15.56 -2.57 -22.38
C LYS A 25 15.37 -1.28 -21.58
N CYS A 26 15.67 -1.32 -20.29
CA CYS A 26 15.74 -0.11 -19.49
C CYS A 26 17.13 0.52 -19.58
N ASP A 27 17.21 1.78 -20.00
CA ASP A 27 18.48 2.52 -20.10
C ASP A 27 18.87 3.26 -18.81
N ASN A 28 18.18 2.98 -17.68
CA ASN A 28 18.49 3.66 -16.42
C ASN A 28 19.78 3.09 -15.79
N PRO A 29 20.74 3.95 -15.39
CA PRO A 29 22.02 3.50 -14.83
C PRO A 29 21.80 2.63 -13.59
N GLY A 30 22.44 1.47 -13.55
CA GLY A 30 22.31 0.49 -12.46
C GLY A 30 21.01 -0.33 -12.45
N CYS A 31 20.16 -0.21 -13.47
CA CYS A 31 18.97 -1.05 -13.61
C CYS A 31 19.32 -2.35 -14.33
N ASN A 32 19.20 -3.49 -13.65
CA ASN A 32 19.40 -4.82 -14.24
C ASN A 32 18.07 -5.54 -14.51
N ALA A 33 17.04 -4.78 -14.90
CA ALA A 33 15.72 -5.34 -15.18
C ALA A 33 15.76 -6.24 -16.43
N PRO A 34 14.98 -7.34 -16.46
CA PRO A 34 14.88 -8.19 -17.63
C PRO A 34 14.33 -7.43 -18.83
N LEU A 35 14.61 -7.92 -20.04
CA LEU A 35 14.09 -7.35 -21.27
C LEU A 35 12.55 -7.42 -21.28
N PHE A 36 11.92 -6.31 -21.66
CA PHE A 36 10.48 -6.20 -21.73
C PHE A 36 9.98 -6.59 -23.13
N GLN A 37 8.91 -7.39 -23.18
CA GLN A 37 8.29 -7.83 -24.43
C GLN A 37 7.55 -6.71 -25.16
N THR A 38 7.16 -5.64 -24.46
CA THR A 38 6.41 -4.51 -25.05
C THR A 38 6.89 -3.17 -24.51
N GLN A 39 6.76 -2.13 -25.34
CA GLN A 39 7.04 -0.75 -24.96
C GLN A 39 6.17 -0.28 -23.78
N TYR A 40 4.95 -0.80 -23.66
CA TYR A 40 4.06 -0.50 -22.53
C TYR A 40 4.67 -0.94 -21.19
N LEU A 41 5.23 -2.16 -21.13
CA LEU A 41 5.87 -2.68 -19.93
C LEU A 41 7.12 -1.88 -19.56
N LEU A 42 7.94 -1.51 -20.55
CA LEU A 42 9.09 -0.63 -20.35
C LEU A 42 8.65 0.76 -19.84
N SER A 43 7.63 1.36 -20.44
CA SER A 43 7.12 2.69 -20.03
C SER A 43 6.57 2.67 -18.60
N SER A 44 5.85 1.61 -18.23
CA SER A 44 5.38 1.40 -16.86
C SER A 44 6.57 1.24 -15.88
N HIS A 45 7.58 0.46 -16.27
CA HIS A 45 8.79 0.26 -15.49
C HIS A 45 9.60 1.55 -15.30
N LYS A 46 9.66 2.45 -16.28
CA LYS A 46 10.33 3.77 -16.15
C LYS A 46 9.79 4.60 -14.97
N ASN A 47 8.54 4.37 -14.54
CA ASN A 47 8.00 5.00 -13.34
C ASN A 47 8.70 4.56 -12.04
N VAL A 48 9.39 3.43 -12.03
CA VAL A 48 10.22 3.00 -10.88
C VAL A 48 11.40 3.95 -10.70
N HIS A 49 12.00 4.40 -11.81
CA HIS A 49 13.11 5.36 -11.86
C HIS A 49 12.63 6.80 -11.69
N SER A 50 11.42 7.11 -12.16
CA SER A 50 10.76 8.38 -11.86
C SER A 50 10.53 8.49 -10.36
N SER A 51 11.42 9.22 -9.68
CA SER A 51 11.28 9.56 -8.27
C SER A 51 10.34 10.75 -8.07
N THR A 52 9.45 11.03 -9.03
CA THR A 52 8.45 12.09 -8.92
C THR A 52 7.47 11.71 -7.81
N ARG A 53 7.55 12.42 -6.69
CA ARG A 53 6.70 12.21 -5.53
C ARG A 53 5.66 13.31 -5.51
N ASN A 54 4.62 13.13 -6.30
CA ASN A 54 3.59 14.15 -6.51
C ASN A 54 2.56 14.23 -5.37
N TYR A 55 2.71 13.39 -4.34
CA TYR A 55 1.78 13.31 -3.22
C TYR A 55 2.52 13.64 -1.92
N TYR A 56 2.05 14.65 -1.20
CA TYR A 56 2.70 15.14 0.02
C TYR A 56 1.74 15.07 1.19
N CYS A 57 2.27 14.90 2.39
CA CYS A 57 1.46 15.00 3.60
C CYS A 57 1.00 16.46 3.80
N GLU A 58 -0.27 16.66 4.13
CA GLU A 58 -0.85 17.99 4.38
C GLU A 58 -0.40 18.60 5.72
N VAL A 59 0.21 17.80 6.61
CA VAL A 59 0.72 18.25 7.90
C VAL A 59 2.06 18.98 7.71
N PRO A 60 2.15 20.30 7.97
CA PRO A 60 3.32 21.12 7.62
C PRO A 60 4.60 20.71 8.36
N SER A 61 4.50 20.24 9.61
CA SER A 61 5.62 19.73 10.40
C SER A 61 6.05 18.29 10.06
N CYS A 62 5.40 17.65 9.08
CA CYS A 62 5.72 16.28 8.70
C CYS A 62 6.94 16.26 7.76
N PRO A 63 7.94 15.39 7.96
CA PRO A 63 9.08 15.23 7.04
C PRO A 63 8.69 14.72 5.64
N ARG A 64 7.41 14.40 5.43
CA ARG A 64 6.84 13.98 4.14
C ARG A 64 5.86 15.02 3.56
N SER A 65 5.82 16.23 4.12
CA SER A 65 5.07 17.37 3.58
C SER A 65 5.75 17.98 2.36
N ILE A 66 5.18 19.07 1.83
CA ILE A 66 5.72 19.80 0.68
C ILE A 66 7.13 20.32 1.02
N GLY A 67 8.12 20.02 0.16
CA GLY A 67 9.55 20.26 0.46
C GLY A 67 10.24 19.16 1.25
N GLY A 68 9.49 18.14 1.71
CA GLY A 68 10.02 16.94 2.34
C GLY A 68 10.16 15.76 1.38
N LYS A 69 10.15 14.55 1.94
CA LYS A 69 10.31 13.32 1.16
C LYS A 69 9.12 13.02 0.25
N GLY A 70 7.88 13.37 0.60
CA GLY A 70 6.69 13.02 -0.19
C GLY A 70 6.48 11.51 -0.41
N PHE A 71 5.50 11.16 -1.25
CA PHE A 71 5.10 9.80 -1.61
C PHE A 71 5.01 9.63 -3.12
N LYS A 72 5.35 8.42 -3.60
CA LYS A 72 5.21 8.05 -5.00
C LYS A 72 3.74 7.79 -5.39
N ARG A 73 2.90 7.38 -4.42
CA ARG A 73 1.48 7.03 -4.66
C ARG A 73 0.53 7.75 -3.70
N LYS A 74 -0.64 8.13 -4.20
CA LYS A 74 -1.72 8.74 -3.39
C LYS A 74 -2.13 7.86 -2.21
N ASN A 75 -2.28 6.56 -2.43
CA ASN A 75 -2.69 5.62 -1.38
C ASN A 75 -1.66 5.50 -0.23
N GLU A 76 -0.38 5.76 -0.50
CA GLU A 76 0.65 5.77 0.52
C GLU A 76 0.56 7.04 1.37
N MET A 77 0.32 8.18 0.74
CA MET A 77 0.04 9.44 1.42
C MET A 77 -1.22 9.36 2.30
N ILE A 78 -2.33 8.82 1.78
CA ILE A 78 -3.58 8.66 2.56
C ILE A 78 -3.33 7.78 3.79
N ARG A 79 -2.70 6.61 3.62
CA ARG A 79 -2.40 5.71 4.75
C ARG A 79 -1.43 6.33 5.75
N HIS A 80 -0.49 7.16 5.29
CA HIS A 80 0.40 7.89 6.18
C HIS A 80 -0.33 8.93 7.02
N GLY A 81 -1.40 9.55 6.51
CA GLY A 81 -2.24 10.46 7.27
C GLY A 81 -2.76 9.87 8.59
N LEU A 82 -2.93 8.54 8.64
CA LEU A 82 -3.30 7.82 9.87
C LEU A 82 -2.25 7.95 10.99
N VAL A 83 -0.98 8.24 10.67
CA VAL A 83 0.04 8.48 11.72
C VAL A 83 -0.26 9.74 12.52
N HIS A 84 -0.93 10.72 11.91
CA HIS A 84 -1.25 11.99 12.55
C HIS A 84 -2.62 11.98 13.22
N ASN A 85 -3.59 11.28 12.62
CA ASN A 85 -4.99 11.36 13.03
C ASN A 85 -5.57 10.06 13.59
N SER A 86 -4.83 8.94 13.59
CA SER A 86 -5.35 7.68 14.13
C SER A 86 -5.24 7.67 15.65
N PRO A 87 -6.31 7.27 16.37
CA PRO A 87 -6.21 6.99 17.81
C PRO A 87 -5.27 5.79 18.10
N GLY A 88 -4.93 5.02 17.06
CA GLY A 88 -4.04 3.88 17.13
C GLY A 88 -4.71 2.64 17.74
N TYR A 89 -4.22 1.47 17.36
CA TYR A 89 -4.59 0.19 17.92
C TYR A 89 -3.57 -0.18 19.00
N VAL A 90 -4.03 -0.55 20.19
CA VAL A 90 -3.17 -0.92 21.32
C VAL A 90 -3.14 -2.44 21.44
N CYS A 91 -1.96 -3.02 21.61
CA CYS A 91 -1.87 -4.46 21.83
C CYS A 91 -2.48 -4.84 23.20
N PRO A 92 -3.46 -5.78 23.24
CA PRO A 92 -4.07 -6.20 24.50
C PRO A 92 -3.17 -7.13 25.34
N PHE A 93 -2.10 -7.66 24.74
CA PHE A 93 -1.21 -8.65 25.35
C PHE A 93 0.09 -8.04 25.89
N CYS A 94 0.40 -6.78 25.56
CA CYS A 94 1.50 -6.06 26.18
C CYS A 94 1.08 -5.55 27.56
N GLU A 95 1.96 -5.70 28.55
CA GLU A 95 1.73 -5.19 29.91
C GLU A 95 1.74 -3.66 29.92
N ASP A 96 2.66 -3.03 29.20
CA ASP A 96 2.81 -1.58 29.20
C ASP A 96 1.70 -0.86 28.42
N ARG A 97 1.05 -1.52 27.44
CA ARG A 97 0.03 -0.92 26.53
C ARG A 97 0.43 0.42 25.88
N GLU A 98 1.71 0.81 25.93
CA GLU A 98 2.21 2.09 25.42
C GLU A 98 2.30 2.10 23.89
N HIS A 99 2.43 0.92 23.28
CA HIS A 99 2.62 0.79 21.84
C HIS A 99 1.29 0.92 21.08
N LYS A 100 1.08 2.11 20.51
CA LYS A 100 -0.04 2.42 19.61
C LYS A 100 0.36 2.23 18.15
N TYR A 101 -0.33 1.34 17.46
CA TYR A 101 -0.12 1.08 16.04
C TYR A 101 -1.14 1.87 15.21
N PRO A 102 -0.75 2.72 14.26
CA PRO A 102 -1.71 3.51 13.48
C PRO A 102 -2.59 2.67 12.55
N ARG A 103 -2.25 1.39 12.34
CA ARG A 103 -2.92 0.47 11.40
C ARG A 103 -3.07 -0.94 11.99
N PRO A 104 -4.14 -1.66 11.62
CA PRO A 104 -4.44 -2.99 12.16
C PRO A 104 -3.42 -4.05 11.73
N ASP A 105 -2.92 -4.00 10.51
CA ASP A 105 -1.92 -4.95 10.00
C ASP A 105 -0.57 -4.82 10.71
N ASN A 106 -0.24 -3.63 11.21
CA ASN A 106 0.96 -3.43 12.02
C ASN A 106 0.80 -4.07 13.41
N LEU A 107 -0.36 -3.89 14.05
CA LEU A 107 -0.65 -4.56 15.33
C LEU A 107 -0.64 -6.09 15.16
N GLN A 108 -1.31 -6.62 14.12
CA GLN A 108 -1.31 -8.06 13.86
C GLN A 108 0.09 -8.62 13.62
N ARG A 109 0.95 -7.89 12.90
CA ARG A 109 2.37 -8.28 12.74
C ARG A 109 3.09 -8.29 14.09
N HIS A 110 2.89 -7.27 14.92
CA HIS A 110 3.50 -7.22 16.25
C HIS A 110 3.07 -8.41 17.12
N VAL A 111 1.78 -8.72 17.19
CA VAL A 111 1.27 -9.89 17.94
C VAL A 111 1.89 -11.18 17.42
N ARG A 112 1.96 -11.37 16.11
CA ARG A 112 2.59 -12.57 15.53
C ARG A 112 4.07 -12.74 15.92
N VAL A 113 4.80 -11.65 16.14
CA VAL A 113 6.25 -11.70 16.40
C VAL A 113 6.55 -11.71 17.90
N HIS A 114 5.84 -10.92 18.70
CA HIS A 114 6.09 -10.76 20.13
C HIS A 114 5.17 -11.60 21.03
N HIS A 115 4.03 -12.04 20.51
CA HIS A 115 3.05 -12.86 21.22
C HIS A 115 2.77 -14.14 20.43
N VAL A 116 3.83 -14.91 20.15
CA VAL A 116 3.76 -16.18 19.40
C VAL A 116 2.84 -17.23 20.03
N ASP A 117 2.58 -17.11 21.33
CA ASP A 117 1.65 -17.95 22.10
C ASP A 117 0.17 -17.58 21.88
N LYS A 118 -0.13 -16.43 21.26
CA LYS A 118 -1.49 -15.93 21.09
C LYS A 118 -1.98 -16.11 19.66
N ASP A 119 -3.22 -16.59 19.54
CA ASP A 119 -3.84 -16.82 18.23
C ASP A 119 -4.23 -15.50 17.55
N GLN A 120 -4.16 -15.48 16.22
CA GLN A 120 -4.54 -14.31 15.42
C GLN A 120 -6.05 -14.01 15.49
N ASN A 121 -6.87 -14.97 15.91
CA ASN A 121 -8.31 -14.84 16.11
C ASN A 121 -8.70 -14.70 17.58
N ASP A 122 -7.73 -14.49 18.49
CA ASP A 122 -8.00 -14.28 19.90
C ASP A 122 -9.06 -13.17 20.09
N ALA A 123 -9.98 -13.40 21.02
CA ALA A 123 -11.12 -12.51 21.25
C ALA A 123 -10.68 -11.10 21.65
N ALA A 124 -9.59 -10.95 22.41
CA ALA A 124 -9.06 -9.65 22.81
C ALA A 124 -8.46 -8.92 21.60
N LEU A 125 -7.71 -9.63 20.74
CA LEU A 125 -7.18 -9.04 19.51
C LEU A 125 -8.30 -8.64 18.55
N ARG A 126 -9.31 -9.49 18.37
CA ARG A 126 -10.49 -9.17 17.55
C ARG A 126 -11.25 -7.97 18.10
N ALA A 127 -11.42 -7.87 19.41
CA ALA A 127 -12.09 -6.73 20.03
C ALA A 127 -11.34 -5.43 19.72
N VAL A 128 -10.00 -5.42 19.84
CA VAL A 128 -9.17 -4.26 19.49
C VAL A 128 -9.25 -3.93 17.99
N LEU A 129 -9.19 -4.94 17.11
CA LEU A 129 -9.29 -4.72 15.66
C LEU A 129 -10.69 -4.29 15.21
N ALA A 130 -11.72 -4.63 15.98
CA ALA A 130 -13.10 -4.22 15.77
C ALA A 130 -13.39 -2.81 16.31
N GLN A 131 -12.49 -2.22 17.12
CA GLN A 131 -12.60 -0.82 17.53
C GLN A 131 -12.53 0.04 16.26
N ARG A 132 -13.69 0.55 15.86
CA ARG A 132 -13.84 1.40 14.69
C ARG A 132 -13.10 2.70 14.99
N THR A 133 -12.01 2.96 14.29
CA THR A 133 -11.37 4.28 14.30
C THR A 133 -12.32 5.25 13.60
N GLU A 134 -13.18 5.91 14.38
CA GLU A 134 -14.03 7.00 13.94
C GLU A 134 -13.13 8.17 13.52
N GLY A 135 -12.72 8.18 12.24
CA GLY A 135 -11.84 9.22 11.75
C GLY A 135 -11.12 8.86 10.46
N VAL A 136 -11.68 9.35 9.35
CA VAL A 136 -11.00 9.66 8.09
C VAL A 136 -10.77 8.48 7.13
N GLY A 137 -11.69 8.35 6.16
CA GLY A 137 -11.31 7.86 4.83
C GLY A 137 -12.20 6.82 4.13
N ALA A 138 -13.47 6.61 4.50
CA ALA A 138 -14.40 5.80 3.70
C ALA A 138 -15.12 6.63 2.62
N GLY A 139 -14.34 7.36 1.81
CA GLY A 139 -14.82 7.98 0.57
C GLY A 139 -14.95 6.93 -0.54
N LYS A 140 -15.94 6.04 -0.44
CA LYS A 140 -16.52 5.27 -1.56
C LYS A 140 -17.91 4.80 -1.16
N GLN A 141 -18.82 5.76 -0.99
CA GLN A 141 -20.24 5.51 -1.19
C GLN A 141 -20.36 4.88 -2.60
N ARG A 142 -20.74 3.60 -2.64
CA ARG A 142 -21.13 2.94 -3.89
C ARG A 142 -22.23 3.83 -4.50
N ARG A 143 -21.94 4.51 -5.61
CA ARG A 143 -22.98 5.15 -6.41
C ARG A 143 -23.92 4.04 -6.84
N ARG A 144 -25.06 3.89 -6.16
CA ARG A 144 -26.22 3.19 -6.70
C ARG A 144 -26.55 3.92 -8.00
N ARG A 145 -26.35 3.26 -9.15
CA ARG A 145 -26.91 3.71 -10.42
C ARG A 145 -28.42 3.60 -10.29
N THR A 146 -29.08 4.70 -9.94
CA THR A 146 -30.52 4.85 -10.15
C THR A 146 -30.72 5.03 -11.64
N ASN A 147 -31.19 3.99 -12.32
CA ASN A 147 -31.58 4.06 -13.72
C ASN A 147 -32.99 4.68 -13.77
N ALA A 148 -33.07 6.00 -13.93
CA ALA A 148 -34.32 6.72 -14.18
C ALA A 148 -34.38 7.04 -15.69
N HIS A 149 -34.97 6.14 -16.46
CA HIS A 149 -35.49 6.47 -17.79
C HIS A 149 -37.00 6.67 -17.63
N GLY A 150 -37.40 7.91 -17.38
CA GLY A 150 -38.78 8.38 -17.53
C GLY A 150 -38.80 9.35 -18.71
N SER A 151 -39.17 8.86 -19.88
CA SER A 151 -39.48 9.69 -21.05
C SER A 151 -41.00 9.89 -21.08
N MET A 152 -41.44 11.08 -20.67
CA MET A 152 -42.78 11.61 -20.96
C MET A 152 -42.77 12.20 -22.37
N SER A 153 -43.66 11.72 -23.24
CA SER A 153 -44.20 12.29 -24.50
C SER A 153 -45.10 11.18 -25.05
N SER A 154 -46.40 11.30 -25.33
CA SER A 154 -47.33 12.41 -25.52
C SER A 154 -48.74 11.91 -25.21
#